data_AF-A0A1X3J859-F1
#
_entry.id   AF-A0A1X3J859-F1
#
_cell.length_a   1.000
_cell.length_b   1.000
_cell.length_c   1.000
_cell.angle_alpha   90.00
_cell.angle_beta   90.00
_cell.angle_gamma   90.00
#
_symmetry.space_group_name_H-M   'P 1'
#
loop_
_entity.id
_entity.type
_entity.pdbx_description
1 polymer ?
#
loop_
_entity_poly.entity_id
_entity_poly.type
_entity_poly.pdbx_seq_one_letter_code
_entity_poly.pdbx_strand_id
1 'polypeptide(L)'
;MMSIAQVRSAGSAGNYYTDKDNYYVLGSMGERWAGKGAEQLGLQGSVDKDVFTRLLEGRLPDGADLSRMQDGSNKHRPGYDLTFSAPKSVSMMAMLGGDKRLIDAHNQAVDFAVRQVEALASTRVMTDGQSETVLTGNLVMALFNHDTSRDQEPQLHTHAVVANVTQHNGEWKTLSSDKVGKTGFIENVYANQIAFGRLYREKLKEQVESLGYETEVVGKHGMWEMPGVPVEAFSGRSQAIREAVGEDASLKSRDVAALDTRKSKQHVDPEVRMAEWMQTLKETGFDIRAYRDAADQRAETRTQAPGPASQDGPDVQQAVTQAIAGLSERKVQFTYTDVLARTVGILPPENGVIERARAGIDEAISREQLIPLDREKGMFTSGIHVLDELSVRALSRDIMKQNRVTVHPEKSVPRTAGYSDAVSVLAQDRPSLAIVSGQGGAAGQRERVAELAMMAREQGREVQIIAADRRSQMNLKQDERLSGD
;
A
#
# COMPACT_ATOMS: atom_id res chain seq x y z
N MET A 1 -0.70 9.52 7.04
CA MET A 1 0.11 8.61 6.19
C MET A 1 1.01 7.76 7.08
N MET A 2 1.54 6.63 6.58
CA MET A 2 2.54 5.85 7.30
C MET A 2 3.82 5.73 6.45
N SER A 3 4.96 6.13 6.98
CA SER A 3 6.29 5.86 6.39
C SER A 3 7.04 4.83 7.23
N ILE A 4 7.92 4.07 6.59
CA ILE A 4 8.67 2.98 7.21
C ILE A 4 10.16 3.27 7.05
N ALA A 5 10.89 3.27 8.16
CA ALA A 5 12.35 3.39 8.16
C ALA A 5 12.98 2.29 9.01
N GLN A 6 14.21 1.92 8.69
CA GLN A 6 15.02 1.05 9.55
C GLN A 6 15.74 1.91 10.59
N VAL A 7 15.68 1.50 11.86
CA VAL A 7 16.45 2.15 12.92
C VAL A 7 17.93 1.76 12.76
N ARG A 8 18.78 2.76 12.51
CA ARG A 8 20.19 2.54 12.12
C ARG A 8 21.10 2.17 13.29
N SER A 9 20.95 2.81 14.43
CA SER A 9 21.77 2.53 15.63
C SER A 9 20.99 2.80 16.90
N ALA A 10 21.18 1.96 17.92
CA ALA A 10 20.49 2.09 19.21
C ALA A 10 20.85 3.40 19.93
N GLY A 11 22.16 3.70 20.04
CA GLY A 11 22.62 4.91 20.75
C GLY A 11 22.18 6.22 20.08
N SER A 12 22.24 6.32 18.74
CA SER A 12 21.74 7.53 18.06
C SER A 12 20.22 7.63 18.13
N ALA A 13 19.50 6.50 18.07
CA ALA A 13 18.05 6.47 18.12
C ALA A 13 17.51 6.88 19.50
N GLY A 14 18.09 6.37 20.59
CA GLY A 14 17.67 6.72 21.95
C GLY A 14 17.75 8.22 22.22
N ASN A 15 18.80 8.89 21.72
CA ASN A 15 18.91 10.36 21.79
C ASN A 15 17.94 11.06 20.82
N TYR A 16 17.87 10.59 19.58
CA TYR A 16 17.07 11.23 18.53
C TYR A 16 15.58 11.29 18.88
N TYR A 17 14.99 10.21 19.40
CA TYR A 17 13.55 10.18 19.68
C TYR A 17 13.16 10.96 20.93
N THR A 18 14.06 11.11 21.90
CA THR A 18 13.79 11.75 23.20
C THR A 18 14.19 13.23 23.27
N ASP A 19 14.74 13.77 22.18
CA ASP A 19 15.21 15.16 22.13
C ASP A 19 14.06 16.17 22.23
N LYS A 20 14.24 17.19 23.09
CA LYS A 20 13.25 18.24 23.40
C LYS A 20 12.85 19.06 22.19
N ASP A 21 13.76 19.23 21.23
CA ASP A 21 13.51 19.95 19.99
C ASP A 21 12.41 19.34 19.13
N ASN A 22 12.04 18.09 19.38
CA ASN A 22 11.06 17.38 18.56
C ASN A 22 9.61 17.52 19.04
N TYR A 23 9.38 18.03 20.25
CA TYR A 23 8.04 18.09 20.88
C TYR A 23 7.78 19.40 21.64
N TYR A 24 8.56 20.44 21.35
CA TYR A 24 8.45 21.71 22.06
C TYR A 24 7.04 22.32 21.98
N VAL A 25 6.43 22.28 20.79
CA VAL A 25 5.12 22.92 20.55
C VAL A 25 4.01 22.16 21.25
N LEU A 26 4.14 20.84 21.37
CA LEU A 26 3.22 20.02 22.15
C LEU A 26 3.36 20.28 23.66
N GLY A 27 4.53 20.75 24.12
CA GLY A 27 4.86 20.98 25.52
C GLY A 27 5.12 19.69 26.33
N SER A 28 4.71 18.54 25.81
CA SER A 28 5.02 17.19 26.30
C SER A 28 5.04 16.22 25.12
N MET A 29 6.03 15.34 25.07
CA MET A 29 6.15 14.31 24.03
C MET A 29 5.06 13.24 24.15
N GLY A 30 4.54 13.00 25.35
CA GLY A 30 3.53 11.95 25.58
C GLY A 30 4.04 10.56 25.18
N GLU A 31 5.32 10.28 25.37
CA GLU A 31 5.92 9.01 25.01
C GLU A 31 5.31 7.86 25.82
N ARG A 32 5.04 6.76 25.14
CA ARG A 32 4.36 5.61 25.77
C ARG A 32 4.76 4.29 25.17
N TRP A 33 4.78 3.25 26.01
CA TRP A 33 4.87 1.87 25.55
C TRP A 33 3.56 1.41 24.90
N ALA A 34 3.68 0.51 23.92
CA ALA A 34 2.56 -0.12 23.24
C ALA A 34 2.88 -1.57 22.83
N GLY A 35 1.83 -2.36 22.68
CA GLY A 35 1.89 -3.77 22.28
C GLY A 35 1.88 -4.73 23.47
N LYS A 36 1.31 -5.90 23.26
CA LYS A 36 1.20 -6.99 24.25
C LYS A 36 2.57 -7.47 24.73
N GLY A 37 3.60 -7.37 23.89
CA GLY A 37 4.97 -7.69 24.30
C GLY A 37 5.51 -6.70 25.33
N ALA A 38 5.19 -5.41 25.21
CA ALA A 38 5.56 -4.42 26.22
C ALA A 38 4.83 -4.68 27.54
N GLU A 39 3.52 -4.98 27.47
CA GLU A 39 2.72 -5.34 28.64
C GLU A 39 3.28 -6.58 29.38
N GLN A 40 3.69 -7.60 28.62
CA GLN A 40 4.30 -8.84 29.15
C GLN A 40 5.63 -8.57 29.89
N LEU A 41 6.38 -7.55 29.46
CA LEU A 41 7.61 -7.09 30.09
C LEU A 41 7.37 -6.11 31.25
N GLY A 42 6.11 -5.80 31.57
CA GLY A 42 5.76 -4.79 32.57
C GLY A 42 6.06 -3.36 32.15
N LEU A 43 6.28 -3.10 30.87
CA LEU A 43 6.56 -1.78 30.31
C LEU A 43 5.23 -1.05 30.04
N GLN A 44 4.89 -0.11 30.92
CA GLN A 44 3.64 0.65 30.90
C GLN A 44 3.94 2.14 31.09
N GLY A 45 3.12 3.01 30.49
CA GLY A 45 3.29 4.46 30.60
C GLY A 45 4.55 4.98 29.89
N SER A 46 5.24 5.93 30.51
CA SER A 46 6.40 6.63 29.93
C SER A 46 7.58 5.70 29.61
N VAL A 47 8.34 6.09 28.60
CA VAL A 47 9.46 5.33 28.04
C VAL A 47 10.75 5.79 28.70
N ASP A 48 11.31 4.94 29.57
CA ASP A 48 12.65 5.16 30.10
C ASP A 48 13.71 5.01 29.00
N LYS A 49 14.59 6.03 28.88
CA LYS A 49 15.56 6.14 27.79
C LYS A 49 16.61 5.03 27.82
N ASP A 50 17.06 4.63 29.00
CA ASP A 50 18.11 3.62 29.16
C ASP A 50 17.56 2.22 28.92
N VAL A 51 16.33 1.94 29.38
CA VAL A 51 15.57 0.73 29.05
C VAL A 51 15.33 0.67 27.54
N PHE A 52 14.86 1.75 26.92
CA PHE A 52 14.60 1.79 25.48
C PHE A 52 15.87 1.58 24.65
N THR A 53 16.99 2.19 25.04
CA THR A 53 18.28 2.03 24.35
C THR A 53 18.77 0.58 24.45
N ARG A 54 18.69 -0.03 25.64
CA ARG A 54 19.03 -1.46 25.83
C ARG A 54 18.12 -2.38 25.03
N LEU A 55 16.82 -2.07 24.96
CA LEU A 55 15.86 -2.82 24.15
C LEU A 55 16.26 -2.81 22.67
N LEU A 56 16.67 -1.66 22.13
CA LEU A 56 17.20 -1.53 20.77
C LEU A 56 18.55 -2.23 20.55
N GLU A 57 19.26 -2.60 21.61
CA GLU A 57 20.45 -3.46 21.54
C GLU A 57 20.11 -4.95 21.62
N GLY A 58 18.83 -5.30 21.79
CA GLY A 58 18.36 -6.66 21.98
C GLY A 58 18.43 -7.13 23.44
N ARG A 59 18.55 -6.22 24.42
CA ARG A 59 18.60 -6.54 25.85
C ARG A 59 17.28 -6.18 26.52
N LEU A 60 16.59 -7.18 27.03
CA LEU A 60 15.24 -7.05 27.56
C LEU A 60 15.25 -6.86 29.08
N PRO A 61 14.23 -6.18 29.65
CA PRO A 61 14.16 -5.90 31.08
C PRO A 61 13.90 -7.15 31.94
N ASP A 62 13.40 -8.24 31.35
CA ASP A 62 13.23 -9.54 32.02
C ASP A 62 14.52 -10.38 32.09
N GLY A 63 15.62 -9.85 31.57
CA GLY A 63 16.94 -10.49 31.57
C GLY A 63 17.27 -11.26 30.29
N ALA A 64 16.33 -11.39 29.34
CA ALA A 64 16.64 -11.99 28.04
C ALA A 64 17.61 -11.10 27.22
N ASP A 65 18.55 -11.74 26.51
CA ASP A 65 19.54 -11.05 25.68
C ASP A 65 19.63 -11.70 24.29
N LEU A 66 19.22 -10.95 23.27
CA LEU A 66 19.27 -11.28 21.85
C LEU A 66 20.39 -10.54 21.11
N SER A 67 21.31 -9.90 21.84
CA SER A 67 22.48 -9.25 21.27
C SER A 67 23.44 -10.28 20.70
N ARG A 68 24.12 -9.91 19.62
CA ARG A 68 25.13 -10.75 18.98
C ARG A 68 26.36 -9.92 18.69
N MET A 69 27.33 -9.96 19.60
CA MET A 69 28.59 -9.25 19.42
C MET A 69 29.48 -9.98 18.41
N GLN A 70 29.85 -9.28 17.34
CA GLN A 70 30.79 -9.77 16.34
C GLN A 70 31.65 -8.58 15.87
N ASP A 71 32.98 -8.75 15.95
CA ASP A 71 33.98 -7.74 15.60
C ASP A 71 33.76 -6.39 16.29
N GLY A 72 33.41 -6.41 17.58
CA GLY A 72 33.13 -5.21 18.38
C GLY A 72 31.80 -4.50 18.06
N SER A 73 31.00 -5.06 17.14
CA SER A 73 29.70 -4.52 16.75
C SER A 73 28.57 -5.47 17.11
N ASN A 74 27.45 -4.94 17.63
CA ASN A 74 26.25 -5.74 17.82
C ASN A 74 25.56 -5.96 16.47
N LYS A 75 25.37 -7.22 16.08
CA LYS A 75 24.66 -7.61 14.84
C LYS A 75 23.15 -7.68 15.01
N HIS A 76 22.64 -7.53 16.23
CA HIS A 76 21.21 -7.35 16.47
C HIS A 76 20.73 -6.12 15.70
N ARG A 77 19.67 -6.27 14.89
CA ARG A 77 19.04 -5.12 14.22
C ARG A 77 18.19 -4.38 15.25
N PRO A 78 18.35 -3.06 15.44
CA PRO A 78 17.63 -2.36 16.51
C PRO A 78 16.11 -2.45 16.41
N GLY A 79 15.57 -2.35 15.19
CA GLY A 79 14.15 -2.36 14.96
C GLY A 79 13.75 -1.55 13.75
N TYR A 80 12.47 -1.19 13.72
CA TYR A 80 11.83 -0.46 12.64
C TYR A 80 11.08 0.74 13.19
N ASP A 81 11.07 1.82 12.44
CA ASP A 81 10.34 3.05 12.76
C ASP A 81 9.16 3.16 11.80
N LEU A 82 7.96 3.06 12.36
CA LEU A 82 6.70 3.25 11.64
C LEU A 82 6.19 4.64 11.99
N THR A 83 6.43 5.60 11.11
CA THR A 83 6.06 6.99 11.35
C THR A 83 4.65 7.26 10.83
N PHE A 84 3.72 7.56 11.72
CA PHE A 84 2.36 7.96 11.38
C PHE A 84 2.23 9.47 11.37
N SER A 85 2.16 10.09 10.19
CA SER A 85 1.99 11.54 10.07
C SER A 85 0.53 11.92 9.84
N ALA A 86 0.01 12.84 10.66
CA ALA A 86 -1.32 13.42 10.50
C ALA A 86 -1.43 14.26 9.22
N PRO A 87 -2.65 14.48 8.69
CA PRO A 87 -2.92 15.51 7.69
C PRO A 87 -2.40 16.88 8.15
N LYS A 88 -2.05 17.74 7.20
CA LYS A 88 -1.44 19.04 7.52
C LYS A 88 -2.43 19.94 8.25
N SER A 89 -3.70 19.94 7.84
CA SER A 89 -4.76 20.70 8.51
C SER A 89 -4.94 20.28 9.97
N VAL A 90 -4.90 18.97 10.27
CA VAL A 90 -4.95 18.45 11.65
C VAL A 90 -3.77 18.96 12.45
N SER A 91 -2.56 18.92 11.86
CA SER A 91 -1.34 19.43 12.49
C SER A 91 -1.48 20.92 12.83
N MET A 92 -1.99 21.73 11.90
CA MET A 92 -2.20 23.16 12.12
C MET A 92 -3.23 23.45 13.21
N MET A 93 -4.40 22.80 13.17
CA MET A 93 -5.45 23.02 14.18
C MET A 93 -5.03 22.54 15.58
N ALA A 94 -4.29 21.44 15.67
CA ALA A 94 -3.76 20.94 16.93
C ALA A 94 -2.72 21.88 17.54
N MET A 95 -1.75 22.34 16.73
CA MET A 95 -0.59 23.09 17.24
C MET A 95 -0.77 24.60 17.25
N LEU A 96 -1.23 25.20 16.15
CA LEU A 96 -1.43 26.65 16.05
C LEU A 96 -2.80 27.05 16.63
N GLY A 97 -3.80 26.17 16.50
CA GLY A 97 -5.13 26.37 17.09
C GLY A 97 -5.21 26.01 18.57
N GLY A 98 -4.20 25.28 19.07
CA GLY A 98 -4.14 24.81 20.45
C GLY A 98 -5.21 23.79 20.82
N ASP A 99 -5.87 23.16 19.83
CA ASP A 99 -6.90 22.16 20.12
C ASP A 99 -6.28 20.80 20.44
N LYS A 100 -6.05 20.57 21.74
CA LYS A 100 -5.44 19.34 22.23
C LYS A 100 -6.29 18.09 22.00
N ARG A 101 -7.61 18.24 21.77
CA ARG A 101 -8.51 17.10 21.46
C ARG A 101 -8.08 16.41 20.15
N LEU A 102 -7.49 17.16 19.22
CA LEU A 102 -6.95 16.61 17.97
C LEU A 102 -5.65 15.81 18.19
N ILE A 103 -4.86 16.16 19.20
CA ILE A 103 -3.68 15.37 19.62
C ILE A 103 -4.15 14.04 20.22
N ASP A 104 -5.19 14.07 21.06
CA ASP A 104 -5.79 12.85 21.62
C ASP A 104 -6.39 11.97 20.52
N ALA A 105 -7.08 12.58 19.55
CA ALA A 105 -7.60 11.87 18.38
C ALA A 105 -6.47 11.21 17.56
N HIS A 106 -5.35 11.92 17.36
CA HIS A 106 -4.15 11.38 16.74
C HIS A 106 -3.61 10.17 17.51
N ASN A 107 -3.46 10.29 18.84
CA ASN A 107 -2.95 9.22 19.69
C ASN A 107 -3.81 7.95 19.60
N GLN A 108 -5.13 8.11 19.73
CA GLN A 108 -6.07 6.99 19.61
C GLN A 108 -6.04 6.33 18.23
N ALA A 109 -5.87 7.13 17.16
CA ALA A 109 -5.75 6.61 15.80
C ALA A 109 -4.44 5.84 15.59
N VAL A 110 -3.33 6.32 16.17
CA VAL A 110 -2.06 5.58 16.17
C VAL A 110 -2.18 4.29 16.97
N ASP A 111 -2.73 4.33 18.18
CA ASP A 111 -2.92 3.15 19.04
C ASP A 111 -3.77 2.08 18.33
N PHE A 112 -4.81 2.49 17.61
CA PHE A 112 -5.59 1.59 16.76
C PHE A 112 -4.74 0.97 15.63
N ALA A 113 -3.99 1.79 14.90
CA ALA A 113 -3.19 1.32 13.77
C ALA A 113 -2.05 0.38 14.20
N VAL A 114 -1.35 0.67 15.29
CA VAL A 114 -0.25 -0.16 15.78
C VAL A 114 -0.72 -1.52 16.30
N ARG A 115 -1.94 -1.62 16.84
CA ARG A 115 -2.57 -2.93 17.16
C ARG A 115 -2.75 -3.81 15.92
N GLN A 116 -3.10 -3.20 14.78
CA GLN A 116 -3.22 -3.94 13.52
C GLN A 116 -1.84 -4.34 12.96
N VAL A 117 -0.80 -3.56 13.21
CA VAL A 117 0.59 -3.95 12.90
C VAL A 117 1.03 -5.12 13.77
N GLU A 118 0.68 -5.12 15.07
CA GLU A 118 1.00 -6.20 16.01
C GLU A 118 0.39 -7.55 15.59
N ALA A 119 -0.78 -7.56 14.95
CA ALA A 119 -1.38 -8.77 14.38
C ALA A 119 -0.53 -9.43 13.27
N LEU A 120 0.43 -8.70 12.69
CA LEU A 120 1.39 -9.25 11.72
C LEU A 120 2.70 -9.74 12.35
N ALA A 121 2.88 -9.54 13.66
CA ALA A 121 4.08 -9.95 14.37
C ALA A 121 4.33 -11.44 14.13
N SER A 122 5.54 -11.74 13.65
CA SER A 122 5.97 -13.10 13.34
C SER A 122 7.45 -13.26 13.62
N THR A 123 7.83 -14.50 13.90
CA THR A 123 9.22 -14.91 14.06
C THR A 123 9.53 -16.08 13.12
N ARG A 124 10.82 -16.38 12.98
CA ARG A 124 11.29 -17.54 12.23
C ARG A 124 11.57 -18.68 13.19
N VAL A 125 10.98 -19.84 12.92
CA VAL A 125 11.18 -21.08 13.68
C VAL A 125 11.80 -22.12 12.74
N MET A 126 12.66 -22.98 13.28
CA MET A 126 13.21 -24.11 12.55
C MET A 126 12.53 -25.38 13.04
N THR A 127 11.83 -26.06 12.13
CA THR A 127 11.10 -27.30 12.39
C THR A 127 11.61 -28.34 11.40
N ASP A 128 12.13 -29.47 11.90
CA ASP A 128 12.70 -30.56 11.08
C ASP A 128 13.74 -30.12 10.03
N GLY A 129 14.57 -29.13 10.37
CA GLY A 129 15.61 -28.58 9.49
C GLY A 129 15.11 -27.61 8.42
N GLN A 130 13.79 -27.35 8.38
CA GLN A 130 13.18 -26.34 7.51
C GLN A 130 12.82 -25.10 8.31
N SER A 131 13.05 -23.93 7.71
CA SER A 131 12.78 -22.64 8.33
C SER A 131 11.40 -22.16 7.92
N GLU A 132 10.51 -21.95 8.89
CA GLU A 132 9.16 -21.43 8.67
C GLU A 132 8.92 -20.11 9.40
N THR A 133 8.00 -19.30 8.88
CA THR A 133 7.56 -18.05 9.52
C THR A 133 6.26 -18.32 10.29
N VAL A 134 6.26 -18.04 11.59
CA VAL A 134 5.09 -18.27 12.47
C VAL A 134 4.65 -16.95 13.09
N LEU A 135 3.34 -16.70 13.12
CA LEU A 135 2.77 -15.52 13.77
C LEU A 135 2.88 -15.66 15.29
N THR A 136 3.30 -14.59 15.95
CA THR A 136 3.43 -14.49 17.41
C THR A 136 2.38 -13.58 18.01
N GLY A 137 1.94 -12.55 17.28
CA GLY A 137 0.85 -11.67 17.68
C GLY A 137 1.16 -10.72 18.83
N ASN A 138 2.45 -10.48 19.12
CA ASN A 138 2.92 -9.56 20.16
C ASN A 138 4.20 -8.81 19.74
N LEU A 139 4.22 -7.50 19.99
CA LEU A 139 5.36 -6.61 19.77
C LEU A 139 5.70 -5.83 21.03
N VAL A 140 6.95 -5.36 21.11
CA VAL A 140 7.37 -4.31 22.05
C VAL A 140 7.59 -3.04 21.25
N MET A 141 6.74 -2.03 21.47
CA MET A 141 6.77 -0.77 20.72
C MET A 141 6.88 0.43 21.66
N ALA A 142 7.67 1.43 21.27
CA ALA A 142 7.70 2.74 21.92
C ALA A 142 7.14 3.79 20.96
N LEU A 143 6.19 4.60 21.42
CA LEU A 143 5.53 5.63 20.65
C LEU A 143 6.05 7.00 21.09
N PHE A 144 6.58 7.79 20.16
CA PHE A 144 7.08 9.14 20.42
C PHE A 144 6.35 10.15 19.51
N ASN A 145 5.62 11.11 20.09
CA ASN A 145 4.97 12.15 19.31
C ASN A 145 5.93 13.30 19.06
N HIS A 146 6.10 13.66 17.79
CA HIS A 146 6.86 14.81 17.34
C HIS A 146 5.95 15.78 16.56
N ASP A 147 6.35 17.04 16.49
CA ASP A 147 5.48 18.15 16.05
C ASP A 147 6.00 18.95 14.86
N THR A 148 7.27 18.74 14.50
CA THR A 148 7.98 19.54 13.53
C THR A 148 8.52 18.69 12.38
N SER A 149 8.30 19.14 11.15
CA SER A 149 8.92 18.55 9.98
C SER A 149 10.42 18.86 9.95
N ARG A 150 11.17 18.21 9.05
CA ARG A 150 12.59 18.55 8.83
C ARG A 150 12.79 19.97 8.29
N ASP A 151 11.80 20.49 7.58
CA ASP A 151 11.78 21.85 7.05
C ASP A 151 11.15 22.84 8.04
N GLN A 152 10.99 22.40 9.31
CA GLN A 152 10.57 23.24 10.42
C GLN A 152 9.15 23.80 10.27
N GLU A 153 8.27 23.00 9.69
CA GLU A 153 6.84 23.28 9.55
C GLU A 153 6.02 22.43 10.53
N PRO A 154 4.78 22.84 10.88
CA PRO A 154 3.90 22.03 11.71
C PRO A 154 3.63 20.68 11.04
N GLN A 155 4.03 19.59 11.68
CA GLN A 155 3.76 18.23 11.24
C GLN A 155 3.62 17.33 12.45
N LEU A 156 2.39 17.09 12.91
CA LEU A 156 2.11 16.14 13.98
C LEU A 156 2.35 14.72 13.45
N HIS A 157 3.25 14.00 14.08
CA HIS A 157 3.53 12.62 13.74
C HIS A 157 3.96 11.80 14.94
N THR A 158 3.66 10.50 14.93
CA THR A 158 4.17 9.56 15.92
C THR A 158 5.21 8.64 15.28
N HIS A 159 6.39 8.57 15.88
CA HIS A 159 7.36 7.50 15.65
C HIS A 159 6.96 6.29 16.47
N ALA A 160 6.34 5.29 15.84
CA ALA A 160 6.09 3.99 16.47
C ALA A 160 7.31 3.09 16.23
N VAL A 161 8.24 3.10 17.18
CA VAL A 161 9.48 2.33 17.12
C VAL A 161 9.20 0.91 17.59
N VAL A 162 9.24 -0.03 16.64
CA VAL A 162 9.06 -1.46 16.89
C VAL A 162 10.43 -2.09 17.15
N ALA A 163 10.65 -2.57 18.37
CA ALA A 163 11.87 -3.30 18.71
C ALA A 163 11.90 -4.64 17.97
N ASN A 164 13.09 -5.11 17.59
CA ASN A 164 13.25 -6.37 16.85
C ASN A 164 13.20 -7.59 17.79
N VAL A 165 12.14 -7.67 18.59
CA VAL A 165 11.90 -8.74 19.55
C VAL A 165 10.41 -9.11 19.56
N THR A 166 10.13 -10.40 19.69
CA THR A 166 8.78 -10.94 19.87
C THR A 166 8.87 -12.25 20.64
N GLN A 167 7.81 -12.62 21.37
CA GLN A 167 7.81 -13.83 22.19
C GLN A 167 7.11 -14.97 21.46
N HIS A 168 7.71 -16.15 21.48
CA HIS A 168 7.12 -17.37 20.93
C HIS A 168 7.41 -18.54 21.88
N ASN A 169 6.35 -19.19 22.39
CA ASN A 169 6.43 -20.31 23.34
C ASN A 169 7.33 -20.00 24.57
N GLY A 170 7.19 -18.79 25.13
CA GLY A 170 7.94 -18.36 26.32
C GLY A 170 9.35 -17.84 26.04
N GLU A 171 9.88 -18.00 24.82
CA GLU A 171 11.20 -17.50 24.43
C GLU A 171 11.09 -16.21 23.61
N TRP A 172 11.99 -15.27 23.85
CA TRP A 172 12.16 -14.11 22.98
C TRP A 172 12.97 -14.48 21.75
N LYS A 173 12.51 -14.04 20.59
CA LYS A 173 13.15 -14.23 19.29
C LYS A 173 13.12 -12.92 18.50
N THR A 174 13.93 -12.82 17.47
CA THR A 174 13.89 -11.68 16.54
C THR A 174 12.65 -11.75 15.65
N LEU A 175 12.20 -10.60 15.14
CA LEU A 175 11.13 -10.56 14.14
C LEU A 175 11.62 -11.22 12.84
N SER A 176 10.69 -11.87 12.14
CA SER A 176 10.97 -12.58 10.90
C SER A 176 11.35 -11.61 9.79
N SER A 177 12.32 -12.01 8.97
CA SER A 177 12.63 -11.36 7.70
C SER A 177 12.83 -12.44 6.66
N ASP A 178 12.07 -12.35 5.58
CA ASP A 178 12.16 -13.26 4.45
C ASP A 178 12.09 -12.45 3.16
N LYS A 179 13.27 -12.10 2.63
CA LYS A 179 13.38 -11.30 1.41
C LYS A 179 12.99 -12.08 0.15
N VAL A 180 12.99 -13.42 0.21
CA VAL A 180 12.73 -14.27 -0.96
C VAL A 180 11.24 -14.50 -1.11
N GLY A 181 10.60 -15.09 -0.10
CA GLY A 181 9.17 -15.36 -0.10
C GLY A 181 8.31 -14.15 0.30
N LYS A 182 8.92 -13.07 0.84
CA LYS A 182 8.22 -11.88 1.36
C LYS A 182 7.18 -12.21 2.43
N THR A 183 7.43 -13.29 3.18
CA THR A 183 6.54 -13.76 4.25
C THR A 183 6.88 -13.18 5.61
N GLY A 184 8.02 -12.50 5.75
CA GLY A 184 8.48 -11.94 7.01
C GLY A 184 7.67 -10.73 7.48
N PHE A 185 7.85 -10.34 8.75
CA PHE A 185 7.12 -9.26 9.40
C PHE A 185 7.24 -7.95 8.62
N ILE A 186 8.47 -7.48 8.40
CA ILE A 186 8.68 -6.17 7.78
C ILE A 186 8.26 -6.17 6.31
N GLU A 187 8.45 -7.28 5.58
CA GLU A 187 8.01 -7.41 4.20
C GLU A 187 6.47 -7.32 4.11
N ASN A 188 5.75 -7.91 5.06
CA ASN A 188 4.30 -7.74 5.19
C ASN A 188 3.92 -6.30 5.52
N VAL A 189 4.62 -5.62 6.43
CA VAL A 189 4.35 -4.21 6.75
C VAL A 189 4.55 -3.30 5.54
N TYR A 190 5.60 -3.51 4.73
CA TYR A 190 5.82 -2.77 3.48
C TYR A 190 4.70 -3.00 2.46
N ALA A 191 4.29 -4.25 2.24
CA ALA A 191 3.22 -4.56 1.30
C ALA A 191 1.86 -3.99 1.74
N ASN A 192 1.65 -3.86 3.06
CA ASN A 192 0.43 -3.30 3.66
C ASN A 192 0.57 -1.80 4.02
N GLN A 193 1.63 -1.11 3.60
CA GLN A 193 1.92 0.26 4.06
C GLN A 193 0.77 1.23 3.76
N ILE A 194 0.20 1.16 2.56
CA ILE A 194 -0.94 2.00 2.15
C ILE A 194 -2.17 1.68 3.00
N ALA A 195 -2.41 0.39 3.28
CA ALA A 195 -3.53 -0.09 4.07
C ALA A 195 -3.43 0.42 5.52
N PHE A 196 -2.29 0.23 6.19
CA PHE A 196 -2.07 0.79 7.53
C PHE A 196 -2.17 2.31 7.57
N GLY A 197 -1.63 2.99 6.56
CA GLY A 197 -1.80 4.43 6.42
C GLY A 197 -3.26 4.85 6.27
N ARG A 198 -4.09 4.04 5.60
CA ARG A 198 -5.54 4.26 5.47
C ARG A 198 -6.27 3.99 6.78
N LEU A 199 -5.99 2.87 7.46
CA LEU A 199 -6.59 2.55 8.76
C LEU A 199 -6.37 3.67 9.78
N TYR A 200 -5.13 4.18 9.88
CA TYR A 200 -4.81 5.34 10.70
C TYR A 200 -5.61 6.59 10.29
N ARG A 201 -5.63 6.94 9.00
CA ARG A 201 -6.32 8.15 8.51
C ARG A 201 -7.83 8.09 8.70
N GLU A 202 -8.44 6.93 8.51
CA GLU A 202 -9.87 6.76 8.67
C GLU A 202 -10.26 6.81 10.16
N LYS A 203 -9.48 6.14 11.03
CA LYS A 203 -9.71 6.24 12.48
C LYS A 203 -9.53 7.65 13.01
N LEU A 204 -8.58 8.40 12.45
CA LEU A 204 -8.42 9.82 12.75
C LEU A 204 -9.60 10.63 12.23
N LYS A 205 -10.07 10.38 11.00
CA LYS A 205 -11.22 11.06 10.41
C LYS A 205 -12.49 10.88 11.26
N GLU A 206 -12.80 9.67 11.68
CA GLU A 206 -13.94 9.38 12.57
C GLU A 206 -13.91 10.26 13.83
N GLN A 207 -12.75 10.34 14.48
CA GLN A 207 -12.59 11.12 15.70
C GLN A 207 -12.64 12.63 15.43
N VAL A 208 -11.99 13.11 14.38
CA VAL A 208 -12.01 14.52 13.97
C VAL A 208 -13.43 14.98 13.63
N GLU A 209 -14.20 14.17 12.90
CA GLU A 209 -15.60 14.46 12.58
C GLU A 209 -16.51 14.35 13.81
N SER A 210 -16.18 13.50 14.79
CA SER A 210 -16.89 13.45 16.07
C SER A 210 -16.70 14.72 16.90
N LEU A 211 -15.57 15.41 16.72
CA LEU A 211 -15.30 16.74 17.29
C LEU A 211 -15.97 17.87 16.50
N GLY A 212 -16.74 17.56 15.45
CA GLY A 212 -17.49 18.53 14.66
C GLY A 212 -16.68 19.20 13.54
N TYR A 213 -15.46 18.75 13.24
CA TYR A 213 -14.74 19.20 12.05
C TYR A 213 -15.28 18.53 10.78
N GLU A 214 -15.24 19.25 9.66
CA GLU A 214 -15.57 18.71 8.34
C GLU A 214 -14.29 18.20 7.66
N THR A 215 -14.40 17.17 6.82
CA THR A 215 -13.26 16.62 6.08
C THR A 215 -13.60 16.43 4.61
N GLU A 216 -12.62 16.67 3.73
CA GLU A 216 -12.75 16.42 2.30
C GLU A 216 -11.55 15.62 1.76
N VAL A 217 -11.79 14.76 0.77
CA VAL A 217 -10.74 13.96 0.14
C VAL A 217 -10.04 14.81 -0.93
N VAL A 218 -8.76 15.12 -0.69
CA VAL A 218 -7.94 15.98 -1.57
C VAL A 218 -6.84 15.20 -2.30
N GLY A 219 -6.73 13.89 -2.07
CA GLY A 219 -5.68 13.09 -2.69
C GLY A 219 -5.99 11.59 -2.81
N LYS A 220 -5.07 10.87 -3.46
CA LYS A 220 -5.17 9.42 -3.68
C LYS A 220 -5.18 8.65 -2.36
N HIS A 221 -5.72 7.43 -2.39
CA HIS A 221 -5.71 6.49 -1.25
C HIS A 221 -6.36 7.02 0.04
N GLY A 222 -7.39 7.87 -0.09
CA GLY A 222 -8.10 8.44 1.06
C GLY A 222 -7.25 9.44 1.84
N MET A 223 -6.41 10.23 1.15
CA MET A 223 -5.78 11.40 1.73
C MET A 223 -6.83 12.52 1.79
N TRP A 224 -7.03 13.08 2.97
CA TRP A 224 -8.06 14.07 3.25
C TRP A 224 -7.46 15.23 4.06
N GLU A 225 -8.08 16.40 3.95
CA GLU A 225 -7.77 17.60 4.74
C GLU A 225 -9.08 18.25 5.22
N MET A 226 -9.01 19.18 6.16
CA MET A 226 -10.15 19.98 6.61
C MET A 226 -10.39 21.16 5.63
N PRO A 227 -11.59 21.31 5.06
CA PRO A 227 -11.88 22.37 4.10
C PRO A 227 -11.63 23.76 4.68
N GLY A 228 -11.04 24.65 3.89
CA GLY A 228 -10.78 26.04 4.24
C GLY A 228 -9.52 26.29 5.07
N VAL A 229 -8.86 25.25 5.59
CA VAL A 229 -7.57 25.39 6.31
C VAL A 229 -6.45 25.61 5.27
N PRO A 230 -5.57 26.63 5.44
CA PRO A 230 -4.57 27.00 4.43
C PRO A 230 -3.33 26.08 4.44
N VAL A 231 -3.52 24.82 4.04
CA VAL A 231 -2.51 23.75 4.04
C VAL A 231 -1.28 24.09 3.21
N GLU A 232 -1.44 24.75 2.07
CA GLU A 232 -0.33 25.07 1.15
C GLU A 232 0.70 26.02 1.77
N ALA A 233 0.28 26.89 2.71
CA ALA A 233 1.18 27.82 3.39
C ALA A 233 2.22 27.13 4.30
N PHE A 234 1.99 25.86 4.66
CA PHE A 234 2.84 25.07 5.54
C PHE A 234 3.26 23.73 4.92
N SER A 235 3.34 23.67 3.58
CA SER A 235 3.65 22.46 2.82
C SER A 235 4.91 22.57 1.94
N GLY A 236 5.85 23.44 2.31
CA GLY A 236 7.07 23.76 1.57
C GLY A 236 7.92 22.53 1.28
N ARG A 237 7.95 21.52 2.17
CA ARG A 237 8.65 20.25 1.92
C ARG A 237 8.07 19.50 0.71
N SER A 238 6.75 19.37 0.67
CA SER A 238 6.04 18.65 -0.38
C SER A 238 6.17 19.39 -1.72
N GLN A 239 6.17 20.72 -1.68
CA GLN A 239 6.37 21.56 -2.84
C GLN A 239 7.80 21.42 -3.39
N ALA A 240 8.83 21.51 -2.55
CA ALA A 240 10.23 21.36 -2.97
C ALA A 240 10.51 19.99 -3.62
N ILE A 241 9.91 18.92 -3.09
CA ILE A 241 10.02 17.57 -3.69
C ILE A 241 9.35 17.55 -5.06
N ARG A 242 8.14 18.11 -5.19
CA ARG A 242 7.42 18.19 -6.48
C ARG A 242 8.17 19.02 -7.51
N GLU A 243 8.74 20.15 -7.11
CA GLU A 243 9.56 21.00 -7.98
C GLU A 243 10.83 20.29 -8.46
N ALA A 244 11.44 19.45 -7.61
CA ALA A 244 12.67 18.72 -7.95
C ALA A 244 12.47 17.56 -8.94
N VAL A 245 11.35 16.82 -8.88
CA VAL A 245 11.14 15.62 -9.72
C VAL A 245 9.96 15.69 -10.68
N GLY A 246 9.13 16.72 -10.58
CA GLY A 246 7.90 16.87 -11.35
C GLY A 246 6.71 16.11 -10.76
N GLU A 247 5.50 16.53 -11.14
CA GLU A 247 4.22 15.99 -10.63
C GLU A 247 4.05 14.48 -10.88
N ASP A 248 4.47 13.98 -12.04
CA ASP A 248 4.28 12.58 -12.45
C ASP A 248 5.42 11.64 -12.02
N ALA A 249 6.33 12.11 -11.14
CA ALA A 249 7.47 11.32 -10.69
C ALA A 249 7.04 10.04 -9.96
N SER A 250 7.79 8.95 -10.20
CA SER A 250 7.62 7.69 -9.49
C SER A 250 7.87 7.86 -7.98
N LEU A 251 7.25 7.01 -7.14
CA LEU A 251 7.48 7.03 -5.69
C LEU A 251 8.97 6.91 -5.34
N LYS A 252 9.71 6.05 -6.04
CA LYS A 252 11.14 5.88 -5.84
C LYS A 252 11.94 7.15 -6.18
N SER A 253 11.55 7.85 -7.24
CA SER A 253 12.16 9.14 -7.61
C SER A 253 11.88 10.21 -6.55
N ARG A 254 10.66 10.23 -6.00
CA ARG A 254 10.27 11.13 -4.90
C ARG A 254 11.06 10.82 -3.62
N ASP A 255 11.31 9.55 -3.30
CA ASP A 255 12.12 9.17 -2.13
C ASP A 255 13.57 9.68 -2.24
N VAL A 256 14.17 9.55 -3.43
CA VAL A 256 15.51 10.07 -3.72
C VAL A 256 15.52 11.59 -3.58
N ALA A 257 14.57 12.29 -4.20
CA ALA A 257 14.48 13.74 -4.08
C ALA A 257 14.22 14.21 -2.65
N ALA A 258 13.41 13.49 -1.87
CA ALA A 258 13.17 13.78 -0.46
C ALA A 258 14.44 13.67 0.40
N LEU A 259 15.42 12.85 -0.03
CA LEU A 259 16.74 12.73 0.59
C LEU A 259 17.73 13.77 0.06
N ASP A 260 17.72 14.07 -1.23
CA ASP A 260 18.66 15.01 -1.86
C ASP A 260 18.34 16.47 -1.52
N THR A 261 17.06 16.84 -1.53
CA THR A 261 16.59 18.17 -1.11
C THR A 261 16.59 18.35 0.40
N ARG A 262 16.97 17.31 1.16
CA ARG A 262 16.93 17.30 2.61
C ARG A 262 17.98 18.25 3.18
N LYS A 263 17.52 19.32 3.83
CA LYS A 263 18.38 20.16 4.66
C LYS A 263 18.75 19.44 5.96
N SER A 264 19.94 19.76 6.49
CA SER A 264 20.30 19.37 7.85
C SER A 264 19.32 20.02 8.83
N LYS A 265 18.89 19.28 9.86
CA LYS A 265 17.97 19.82 10.88
C LYS A 265 18.69 20.99 11.57
N GLN A 266 18.13 22.20 11.42
CA GLN A 266 18.64 23.38 12.09
C GLN A 266 18.02 23.48 13.47
N HIS A 267 18.84 23.70 14.49
CA HIS A 267 18.34 24.09 15.80
C HIS A 267 17.88 25.55 15.69
N VAL A 268 16.57 25.79 15.76
CA VAL A 268 16.01 27.15 15.82
C VAL A 268 15.24 27.22 17.11
N ASP A 269 15.31 28.38 17.75
CA ASP A 269 14.54 28.69 18.94
C ASP A 269 13.04 28.39 18.68
N PRO A 270 12.45 27.46 19.44
CA PRO A 270 11.06 27.09 19.23
C PRO A 270 10.05 28.22 19.46
N GLU A 271 10.34 29.21 20.31
CA GLU A 271 9.45 30.37 20.50
C GLU A 271 9.43 31.26 19.25
N VAL A 272 10.61 31.51 18.67
CA VAL A 272 10.76 32.25 17.41
C VAL A 272 9.98 31.55 16.30
N ARG A 273 10.10 30.22 16.21
CA ARG A 273 9.40 29.44 15.20
C ARG A 273 7.88 29.47 15.36
N MET A 274 7.38 29.37 16.59
CA MET A 274 5.95 29.50 16.84
C MET A 274 5.44 30.88 16.42
N ALA A 275 6.22 31.94 16.67
CA ALA A 275 5.88 33.29 16.23
C ALA A 275 5.85 33.40 14.70
N GLU A 276 6.83 32.82 13.99
CA GLU A 276 6.85 32.75 12.53
C GLU A 276 5.62 32.03 11.97
N TRP A 277 5.28 30.85 12.52
CA TRP A 277 4.10 30.11 12.08
C TRP A 277 2.80 30.89 12.30
N MET A 278 2.65 31.54 13.46
CA MET A 278 1.49 32.38 13.74
C MET A 278 1.42 33.61 12.82
N GLN A 279 2.57 34.16 12.41
CA GLN A 279 2.63 35.24 11.42
C GLN A 279 2.21 34.74 10.04
N THR A 280 2.80 33.66 9.53
CA THR A 280 2.43 33.05 8.25
C THR A 280 0.94 32.71 8.22
N LEU A 281 0.39 32.17 9.32
CA LEU A 281 -1.04 31.89 9.41
C LEU A 281 -1.89 33.18 9.29
N LYS A 282 -1.49 34.27 9.94
CA LYS A 282 -2.20 35.57 9.83
C LYS A 282 -2.18 36.11 8.39
N GLU A 283 -1.09 35.94 7.67
CA GLU A 283 -0.95 36.38 6.27
C GLU A 283 -1.94 35.69 5.33
N THR A 284 -2.43 34.50 5.68
CA THR A 284 -3.48 33.81 4.91
C THR A 284 -4.89 34.37 5.14
N GLY A 285 -5.09 35.19 6.16
CA GLY A 285 -6.42 35.68 6.57
C GLY A 285 -7.31 34.63 7.25
N PHE A 286 -6.77 33.45 7.59
CA PHE A 286 -7.52 32.37 8.23
C PHE A 286 -7.76 32.65 9.72
N ASP A 287 -9.04 32.72 10.13
CA ASP A 287 -9.43 32.83 11.54
C ASP A 287 -9.57 31.45 12.19
N ILE A 288 -8.50 31.03 12.85
CA ILE A 288 -8.43 29.72 13.52
C ILE A 288 -9.42 29.58 14.69
N ARG A 289 -9.80 30.69 15.34
CA ARG A 289 -10.75 30.66 16.46
C ARG A 289 -12.16 30.48 15.93
N ALA A 290 -12.55 31.29 14.95
CA ALA A 290 -13.85 31.15 14.31
C ALA A 290 -14.06 29.75 13.70
N TYR A 291 -12.99 29.16 13.12
CA TYR A 291 -13.06 27.79 12.58
C TYR A 291 -13.32 26.74 13.67
N ARG A 292 -12.70 26.89 14.85
CA ARG A 292 -12.93 25.99 15.99
C ARG A 292 -14.34 26.18 16.57
N ASP A 293 -14.79 27.42 16.73
CA ASP A 293 -16.13 27.72 17.23
C ASP A 293 -17.22 27.13 16.30
N ALA A 294 -17.02 27.17 14.99
CA ALA A 294 -17.90 26.51 14.02
C ALA A 294 -17.89 24.98 14.16
N ALA A 295 -16.74 24.37 14.49
CA ALA A 295 -16.66 22.94 14.77
C ALA A 295 -17.42 22.57 16.05
N ASP A 296 -17.25 23.35 17.12
CA ASP A 296 -17.97 23.14 18.37
C ASP A 296 -19.50 23.24 18.16
N GLN A 297 -19.99 24.23 17.38
CA GLN A 297 -21.41 24.35 17.01
C GLN A 297 -21.94 23.13 16.24
N ARG A 298 -21.13 22.59 15.30
CA ARG A 298 -21.50 21.37 14.55
C ARG A 298 -21.56 20.14 15.47
N ALA A 299 -20.62 20.01 16.41
CA ALA A 299 -20.62 18.93 17.39
C ALA A 299 -21.86 18.98 18.29
N GLU A 300 -22.25 20.17 18.76
CA GLU A 300 -23.47 20.39 19.55
C GLU A 300 -24.73 19.99 18.77
N THR A 301 -24.84 20.42 17.51
CA THR A 301 -25.98 20.11 16.63
C THR A 301 -26.09 18.60 16.39
N ARG A 302 -24.96 17.90 16.19
CA ARG A 302 -24.91 16.45 15.96
C ARG A 302 -25.33 15.65 17.20
N THR A 303 -25.02 16.15 18.40
CA THR A 303 -25.42 15.52 19.66
C THR A 303 -26.94 15.61 19.88
N GLN A 304 -27.61 16.61 19.28
CA GLN A 304 -29.05 16.82 19.38
C GLN A 304 -29.88 16.04 18.35
N ALA A 305 -29.26 15.50 17.29
CA ALA A 305 -29.93 14.70 16.27
C ALA A 305 -29.10 13.44 15.92
N PRO A 306 -29.39 12.27 16.53
CA PRO A 306 -28.68 11.04 16.19
C PRO A 306 -28.97 10.63 14.74
N GLY A 307 -27.94 10.65 13.90
CA GLY A 307 -28.00 10.10 12.55
C GLY A 307 -28.11 8.57 12.57
N PRO A 308 -28.68 7.96 11.52
CA PRO A 308 -28.78 6.51 11.44
C PRO A 308 -27.37 5.88 11.38
N ALA A 309 -27.07 5.02 12.34
CA ALA A 309 -25.89 4.17 12.29
C ALA A 309 -26.06 3.16 11.16
N SER A 310 -25.34 3.34 10.06
CA SER A 310 -25.24 2.33 9.01
C SER A 310 -24.48 1.12 9.56
N GLN A 311 -25.20 0.03 9.86
CA GLN A 311 -24.65 -1.19 10.46
C GLN A 311 -24.17 -2.25 9.46
N ASP A 312 -24.28 -2.04 8.15
CA ASP A 312 -23.86 -3.06 7.19
C ASP A 312 -22.55 -2.66 6.50
N GLY A 313 -21.43 -2.92 7.17
CA GLY A 313 -20.13 -2.99 6.50
C GLY A 313 -20.12 -4.13 5.46
N PRO A 314 -19.32 -4.01 4.38
CA PRO A 314 -19.24 -5.07 3.37
C PRO A 314 -18.81 -6.40 3.98
N ASP A 315 -19.45 -7.48 3.56
CA ASP A 315 -19.10 -8.86 3.93
C ASP A 315 -17.61 -9.13 3.59
N VAL A 316 -16.87 -9.70 4.54
CA VAL A 316 -15.46 -10.06 4.40
C VAL A 316 -15.24 -10.93 3.16
N GLN A 317 -16.17 -11.86 2.89
CA GLN A 317 -16.09 -12.73 1.72
C GLN A 317 -16.19 -11.96 0.40
N GLN A 318 -17.05 -10.94 0.37
CA GLN A 318 -17.17 -10.07 -0.79
C GLN A 318 -15.91 -9.25 -1.01
N ALA A 319 -15.32 -8.71 0.07
CA ALA A 319 -14.07 -7.96 0.00
C ALA A 319 -12.90 -8.82 -0.50
N VAL A 320 -12.77 -10.06 -0.01
CA VAL A 320 -11.74 -11.02 -0.48
C VAL A 320 -11.96 -11.37 -1.95
N THR A 321 -13.20 -11.65 -2.36
CA THR A 321 -13.53 -11.96 -3.77
C THR A 321 -13.15 -10.80 -4.69
N GLN A 322 -13.50 -9.57 -4.31
CA GLN A 322 -13.12 -8.37 -5.06
C GLN A 322 -11.59 -8.16 -5.09
N ALA A 323 -10.90 -8.48 -4.00
CA ALA A 323 -9.45 -8.41 -3.93
C ALA A 323 -8.79 -9.41 -4.90
N ILE A 324 -9.24 -10.66 -4.91
CA ILE A 324 -8.76 -11.71 -5.82
C ILE A 324 -9.03 -11.32 -7.27
N ALA A 325 -10.25 -10.90 -7.60
CA ALA A 325 -10.61 -10.48 -8.96
C ALA A 325 -9.73 -9.31 -9.45
N GLY A 326 -9.60 -8.26 -8.66
CA GLY A 326 -8.80 -7.09 -9.03
C GLY A 326 -7.29 -7.37 -9.14
N LEU A 327 -6.76 -8.34 -8.38
CA LEU A 327 -5.39 -8.82 -8.56
C LEU A 327 -5.24 -9.65 -9.84
N SER A 328 -6.24 -10.48 -10.13
CA SER A 328 -6.24 -11.43 -11.25
C SER A 328 -6.26 -10.74 -12.62
N GLU A 329 -6.78 -9.51 -12.71
CA GLU A 329 -6.73 -8.69 -13.93
C GLU A 329 -5.30 -8.30 -14.34
N ARG A 330 -4.38 -8.20 -13.39
CA ARG A 330 -3.03 -7.64 -13.62
C ARG A 330 -1.90 -8.62 -13.35
N LYS A 331 -2.16 -9.66 -12.56
CA LYS A 331 -1.18 -10.65 -12.13
C LYS A 331 -1.76 -12.05 -12.29
N VAL A 332 -0.97 -12.98 -12.83
CA VAL A 332 -1.31 -14.41 -12.90
C VAL A 332 -0.96 -15.16 -11.61
N GLN A 333 0.05 -14.66 -10.90
CA GLN A 333 0.49 -15.17 -9.59
C GLN A 333 0.62 -14.03 -8.59
N PHE A 334 0.21 -14.27 -7.35
CA PHE A 334 0.27 -13.29 -6.29
C PHE A 334 0.46 -13.96 -4.93
N THR A 335 1.04 -13.21 -3.98
CA THR A 335 1.38 -13.72 -2.65
C THR A 335 0.19 -13.59 -1.69
N TYR A 336 0.19 -14.33 -0.58
CA TYR A 336 -0.81 -14.15 0.50
C TYR A 336 -0.89 -12.67 0.92
N THR A 337 0.27 -12.02 1.03
CA THR A 337 0.41 -10.63 1.43
C THR A 337 -0.24 -9.66 0.43
N ASP A 338 -0.18 -9.94 -0.88
CA ASP A 338 -0.88 -9.14 -1.90
C ASP A 338 -2.40 -9.18 -1.69
N VAL A 339 -2.95 -10.37 -1.44
CA VAL A 339 -4.39 -10.58 -1.21
C VAL A 339 -4.83 -9.91 0.09
N LEU A 340 -4.06 -10.07 1.16
CA LEU A 340 -4.31 -9.44 2.46
C LEU A 340 -4.31 -7.92 2.33
N ALA A 341 -3.29 -7.34 1.71
CA ALA A 341 -3.18 -5.90 1.52
C ALA A 341 -4.34 -5.32 0.72
N ARG A 342 -4.78 -6.02 -0.33
CA ARG A 342 -5.91 -5.58 -1.13
C ARG A 342 -7.23 -5.73 -0.37
N THR A 343 -7.42 -6.79 0.40
CA THR A 343 -8.63 -7.06 1.20
C THR A 343 -8.79 -6.04 2.32
N VAL A 344 -7.74 -5.80 3.11
CA VAL A 344 -7.72 -4.77 4.17
C VAL A 344 -7.90 -3.38 3.56
N GLY A 345 -7.39 -3.18 2.34
CA GLY A 345 -7.63 -1.98 1.55
C GLY A 345 -9.07 -1.81 1.07
N ILE A 346 -9.97 -2.80 1.19
CA ILE A 346 -11.39 -2.70 0.84
C ILE A 346 -12.26 -2.60 2.11
N LEU A 347 -11.92 -3.36 3.16
CA LEU A 347 -12.68 -3.44 4.40
C LEU A 347 -12.70 -2.13 5.22
N PRO A 348 -13.75 -1.92 6.03
CA PRO A 348 -13.79 -0.81 6.97
C PRO A 348 -12.73 -0.96 8.08
N PRO A 349 -12.24 0.16 8.66
CA PRO A 349 -11.21 0.15 9.70
C PRO A 349 -11.82 -0.16 11.06
N GLU A 350 -12.13 -1.43 11.28
CA GLU A 350 -12.63 -1.91 12.57
C GLU A 350 -11.55 -2.69 13.31
N ASN A 351 -11.71 -2.85 14.62
CA ASN A 351 -10.82 -3.69 15.42
C ASN A 351 -10.81 -5.13 14.88
N GLY A 352 -9.63 -5.72 14.75
CA GLY A 352 -9.46 -7.10 14.28
C GLY A 352 -9.67 -7.27 12.77
N VAL A 353 -9.57 -6.20 11.97
CA VAL A 353 -9.75 -6.28 10.51
C VAL A 353 -8.73 -7.19 9.84
N ILE A 354 -7.48 -7.23 10.34
CA ILE A 354 -6.44 -8.11 9.79
C ILE A 354 -6.79 -9.57 10.02
N GLU A 355 -7.21 -9.94 11.23
CA GLU A 355 -7.58 -11.30 11.60
C GLU A 355 -8.81 -11.77 10.81
N ARG A 356 -9.83 -10.92 10.67
CA ARG A 356 -10.99 -11.21 9.81
C ARG A 356 -10.60 -11.38 8.35
N ALA A 357 -9.77 -10.50 7.81
CA ALA A 357 -9.29 -10.60 6.43
C ALA A 357 -8.50 -11.91 6.21
N ARG A 358 -7.66 -12.31 7.17
CA ARG A 358 -6.94 -13.60 7.12
C ARG A 358 -7.90 -14.79 7.10
N ALA A 359 -8.87 -14.81 8.01
CA ALA A 359 -9.89 -15.86 8.05
C ALA A 359 -10.68 -15.94 6.73
N GLY A 360 -11.02 -14.79 6.14
CA GLY A 360 -11.68 -14.73 4.84
C GLY A 360 -10.83 -15.29 3.70
N ILE A 361 -9.52 -15.02 3.71
CA ILE A 361 -8.58 -15.58 2.72
C ILE A 361 -8.43 -17.09 2.90
N ASP A 362 -8.34 -17.57 4.14
CA ASP A 362 -8.25 -19.01 4.41
C ASP A 362 -9.51 -19.75 3.94
N GLU A 363 -10.68 -19.13 4.09
CA GLU A 363 -11.94 -19.64 3.53
C GLU A 363 -11.91 -19.63 1.99
N ALA A 364 -11.41 -18.57 1.35
CA ALA A 364 -11.26 -18.52 -0.11
C ALA A 364 -10.31 -19.60 -0.64
N ILE A 365 -9.27 -19.96 0.11
CA ILE A 365 -8.39 -21.11 -0.19
C ILE A 365 -9.19 -22.41 -0.10
N SER A 366 -9.99 -22.59 0.97
CA SER A 366 -10.80 -23.81 1.14
C SER A 366 -11.86 -23.99 0.05
N ARG A 367 -12.36 -22.90 -0.54
CA ARG A 367 -13.34 -22.86 -1.62
C ARG A 367 -12.71 -22.87 -3.02
N GLU A 368 -11.40 -23.06 -3.13
CA GLU A 368 -10.64 -23.06 -4.39
C GLU A 368 -10.77 -21.76 -5.21
N GLN A 369 -11.19 -20.65 -4.58
CA GLN A 369 -11.14 -19.33 -5.21
C GLN A 369 -9.70 -18.82 -5.30
N LEU A 370 -8.87 -19.20 -4.33
CA LEU A 370 -7.44 -18.93 -4.27
C LEU A 370 -6.68 -20.25 -4.21
N ILE A 371 -5.87 -20.55 -5.23
CA ILE A 371 -5.25 -21.87 -5.41
C ILE A 371 -3.75 -21.75 -5.11
N PRO A 372 -3.22 -22.46 -4.10
CA PRO A 372 -1.80 -22.43 -3.78
C PRO A 372 -0.97 -23.13 -4.86
N LEU A 373 0.11 -22.48 -5.29
CA LEU A 373 1.06 -23.01 -6.28
C LEU A 373 2.25 -23.74 -5.63
N ASP A 374 2.47 -23.53 -4.34
CA ASP A 374 3.52 -24.16 -3.55
C ASP A 374 2.95 -24.78 -2.26
N ARG A 375 3.74 -25.63 -1.61
CA ARG A 375 3.35 -26.29 -0.35
C ARG A 375 3.36 -25.33 0.85
N GLU A 376 4.13 -24.26 0.78
CA GLU A 376 4.30 -23.27 1.84
C GLU A 376 3.15 -22.23 1.86
N LYS A 377 2.24 -22.30 0.88
CA LYS A 377 1.17 -21.31 0.65
C LYS A 377 1.73 -19.89 0.53
N GLY A 378 2.90 -19.75 -0.08
CA GLY A 378 3.57 -18.48 -0.34
C GLY A 378 3.06 -17.80 -1.61
N MET A 379 2.82 -18.60 -2.66
CA MET A 379 2.35 -18.15 -3.97
C MET A 379 1.02 -18.78 -4.34
N PHE A 380 0.15 -17.99 -4.97
CA PHE A 380 -1.19 -18.40 -5.38
C PHE A 380 -1.50 -17.96 -6.80
N THR A 381 -2.40 -18.70 -7.45
CA THR A 381 -3.17 -18.26 -8.61
C THR A 381 -4.65 -18.19 -8.25
N SER A 382 -5.47 -17.63 -9.13
CA SER A 382 -6.91 -17.54 -8.90
C SER A 382 -7.66 -18.70 -9.55
N GLY A 383 -8.78 -19.10 -8.93
CA GLY A 383 -9.76 -19.97 -9.59
C GLY A 383 -10.32 -19.33 -10.88
N ILE A 384 -10.32 -18.00 -10.97
CA ILE A 384 -10.72 -17.25 -12.18
C ILE A 384 -9.81 -17.64 -13.36
N HIS A 385 -8.49 -17.60 -13.19
CA HIS A 385 -7.54 -17.96 -14.25
C HIS A 385 -7.69 -19.42 -14.68
N VAL A 386 -7.87 -20.33 -13.72
CA VAL A 386 -8.04 -21.76 -14.02
C VAL A 386 -9.33 -22.00 -14.80
N LEU A 387 -10.43 -21.35 -14.40
CA LEU A 387 -11.72 -21.44 -15.12
C LEU A 387 -11.63 -20.81 -16.50
N ASP A 388 -10.96 -19.68 -16.66
CA ASP A 388 -10.73 -19.04 -17.96
C ASP A 388 -9.93 -19.96 -18.89
N GLU A 389 -8.85 -20.58 -18.39
CA GLU A 389 -8.03 -21.51 -19.18
C GLU A 389 -8.82 -22.75 -19.60
N LEU A 390 -9.58 -23.35 -18.67
CA LEU A 390 -10.47 -24.47 -18.97
C LEU A 390 -11.54 -24.10 -19.99
N SER A 391 -12.11 -22.90 -19.88
CA SER A 391 -13.13 -22.38 -20.80
C SER A 391 -12.56 -22.16 -22.19
N VAL A 392 -11.39 -21.52 -22.32
CA VAL A 392 -10.69 -21.33 -23.60
C VAL A 392 -10.34 -22.68 -24.23
N ARG A 393 -9.91 -23.66 -23.43
CA ARG A 393 -9.62 -25.03 -23.89
C ARG A 393 -10.87 -25.76 -24.39
N ALA A 394 -12.01 -25.58 -23.73
CA ALA A 394 -13.28 -26.16 -24.17
C ALA A 394 -13.75 -25.49 -25.48
N LEU A 395 -13.80 -24.16 -25.50
CA LEU A 395 -14.21 -23.38 -26.67
C LEU A 395 -13.34 -23.65 -27.90
N SER A 396 -12.02 -23.76 -27.74
CA SER A 396 -11.12 -24.09 -28.86
C SER A 396 -11.41 -25.47 -29.45
N ARG A 397 -11.74 -26.47 -28.62
CA ARG A 397 -12.17 -27.79 -29.10
C ARG A 397 -13.51 -27.75 -29.83
N ASP A 398 -14.45 -26.96 -29.34
CA ASP A 398 -15.76 -26.81 -29.95
C ASP A 398 -15.68 -26.09 -31.30
N ILE A 399 -14.91 -25.00 -31.39
CA ILE A 399 -14.61 -24.31 -32.65
C ILE A 399 -13.97 -25.26 -33.67
N MET A 400 -13.04 -26.12 -33.24
CA MET A 400 -12.39 -27.09 -34.12
C MET A 400 -13.32 -28.21 -34.61
N LYS A 401 -14.34 -28.58 -33.82
CA LYS A 401 -15.26 -29.69 -34.16
C LYS A 401 -16.51 -29.22 -34.92
N GLN A 402 -17.10 -28.11 -34.48
CA GLN A 402 -18.41 -27.66 -34.93
C GLN A 402 -18.31 -26.71 -36.12
N ASN A 403 -17.26 -25.89 -36.20
CA ASN A 403 -17.13 -24.92 -37.28
C ASN A 403 -16.41 -25.54 -38.47
N ARG A 404 -16.93 -25.28 -39.67
CA ARG A 404 -16.27 -25.60 -40.93
C ARG A 404 -16.05 -24.33 -41.73
N VAL A 405 -14.85 -24.18 -42.27
CA VAL A 405 -14.53 -23.05 -43.14
C VAL A 405 -15.03 -23.37 -44.55
N THR A 406 -16.07 -22.65 -44.97
CA THR A 406 -16.61 -22.73 -46.33
C THR A 406 -15.99 -21.71 -47.25
N VAL A 407 -15.87 -22.08 -48.53
CA VAL A 407 -15.43 -21.20 -49.60
C VAL A 407 -16.67 -20.76 -50.37
N HIS A 408 -16.75 -19.47 -50.71
CA HIS A 408 -17.86 -18.89 -51.47
C HIS A 408 -17.34 -18.39 -52.82
N PRO A 409 -17.35 -19.24 -53.86
CA PRO A 409 -16.78 -18.89 -55.17
C PRO A 409 -17.46 -17.68 -55.80
N GLU A 410 -18.76 -17.48 -55.57
CA GLU A 410 -19.48 -16.31 -56.06
C GLU A 410 -18.97 -14.97 -55.49
N LYS A 411 -18.27 -14.99 -54.36
CA LYS A 411 -17.73 -13.80 -53.68
C LYS A 411 -16.20 -13.73 -53.73
N SER A 412 -15.54 -14.68 -54.40
CA SER A 412 -14.08 -14.76 -54.41
C SER A 412 -13.46 -13.57 -55.16
N VAL A 413 -12.42 -12.99 -54.58
CA VAL A 413 -11.60 -11.96 -55.22
C VAL A 413 -10.30 -12.59 -55.72
N PRO A 414 -9.91 -12.43 -57.00
CA PRO A 414 -8.66 -12.98 -57.51
C PRO A 414 -7.45 -12.48 -56.72
N ARG A 415 -6.57 -13.40 -56.32
CA ARG A 415 -5.33 -13.05 -55.59
C ARG A 415 -4.41 -12.18 -56.45
N THR A 416 -3.71 -11.27 -55.80
CA THR A 416 -2.77 -10.33 -56.44
C THR A 416 -1.31 -10.73 -56.27
N ALA A 417 -1.00 -11.65 -55.36
CA ALA A 417 0.35 -12.17 -55.09
C ALA A 417 0.32 -13.66 -54.74
N GLY A 418 1.50 -14.30 -54.74
CA GLY A 418 1.68 -15.66 -54.24
C GLY A 418 1.63 -15.72 -52.71
N TYR A 419 1.30 -16.89 -52.18
CA TYR A 419 1.34 -17.15 -50.75
C TYR A 419 2.73 -17.56 -50.28
N SER A 420 3.03 -17.21 -49.05
CA SER A 420 4.06 -17.82 -48.22
C SER A 420 3.68 -19.26 -47.89
N ASP A 421 4.68 -20.04 -47.46
CA ASP A 421 4.48 -21.46 -47.13
C ASP A 421 3.40 -21.64 -46.06
N ALA A 422 3.39 -20.80 -45.03
CA ALA A 422 2.42 -20.87 -43.95
C ALA A 422 0.99 -20.60 -44.43
N VAL A 423 0.78 -19.56 -45.26
CA VAL A 423 -0.56 -19.23 -45.77
C VAL A 423 -1.03 -20.23 -46.82
N SER A 424 -0.11 -20.84 -47.57
CA SER A 424 -0.44 -21.93 -48.50
C SER A 424 -1.07 -23.13 -47.77
N VAL A 425 -0.48 -23.54 -46.63
CA VAL A 425 -1.02 -24.61 -45.78
C VAL A 425 -2.40 -24.23 -45.25
N LEU A 426 -2.58 -23.00 -44.75
CA LEU A 426 -3.88 -22.54 -44.26
C LEU A 426 -4.95 -22.49 -45.35
N ALA A 427 -4.58 -22.08 -46.55
CA ALA A 427 -5.48 -22.01 -47.69
C ALA A 427 -5.97 -23.40 -48.12
N GLN A 428 -5.11 -24.41 -47.99
CA GLN A 428 -5.42 -25.81 -48.32
C GLN A 428 -6.24 -26.49 -47.23
N ASP A 429 -5.73 -26.50 -46.01
CA ASP A 429 -6.30 -27.26 -44.88
C ASP A 429 -7.57 -26.61 -44.32
N ARG A 430 -7.69 -25.28 -44.48
CA ARG A 430 -8.85 -24.47 -44.06
C ARG A 430 -9.26 -24.75 -42.61
N PRO A 431 -8.33 -24.67 -41.64
CA PRO A 431 -8.66 -24.88 -40.24
C PRO A 431 -9.60 -23.78 -39.75
N SER A 432 -10.55 -24.13 -38.88
CA SER A 432 -11.45 -23.15 -38.25
C SER A 432 -10.75 -22.24 -37.24
N LEU A 433 -9.58 -22.65 -36.74
CA LEU A 433 -8.70 -21.86 -35.89
C LEU A 433 -7.24 -22.14 -36.24
N ALA A 434 -6.43 -21.09 -36.38
CA ALA A 434 -4.99 -21.21 -36.66
C ALA A 434 -4.18 -20.21 -35.84
N ILE A 435 -2.99 -20.64 -35.40
CA ILE A 435 -1.99 -19.77 -34.76
C ILE A 435 -0.84 -19.60 -35.74
N VAL A 436 -0.66 -18.39 -36.25
CA VAL A 436 0.42 -18.07 -37.18
C VAL A 436 1.54 -17.38 -36.42
N SER A 437 2.65 -18.09 -36.24
CA SER A 437 3.86 -17.53 -35.64
C SER A 437 4.74 -16.94 -36.72
N GLY A 438 5.18 -15.70 -36.56
CA GLY A 438 6.08 -15.05 -37.51
C GLY A 438 7.05 -14.11 -36.82
N GLN A 439 8.28 -14.06 -37.32
CA GLN A 439 9.30 -13.12 -36.85
C GLN A 439 9.24 -11.81 -37.66
N GLY A 440 9.70 -10.72 -37.08
CA GLY A 440 9.73 -9.40 -37.72
C GLY A 440 8.88 -8.37 -36.98
N GLY A 441 9.30 -7.10 -37.08
CA GLY A 441 8.65 -5.97 -36.42
C GLY A 441 7.35 -5.53 -37.12
N ALA A 442 7.01 -4.26 -36.96
CA ALA A 442 5.75 -3.67 -37.45
C ALA A 442 5.48 -3.92 -38.95
N ALA A 443 6.50 -3.90 -39.81
CA ALA A 443 6.33 -4.17 -41.24
C ALA A 443 5.97 -5.64 -41.53
N GLY A 444 6.65 -6.60 -40.89
CA GLY A 444 6.37 -8.02 -41.07
C GLY A 444 5.01 -8.44 -40.51
N GLN A 445 4.54 -7.77 -39.44
CA GLN A 445 3.17 -7.95 -38.97
C GLN A 445 2.13 -7.49 -40.01
N ARG A 446 2.33 -6.31 -40.62
CA ARG A 446 1.43 -5.80 -41.67
C ARG A 446 1.36 -6.73 -42.87
N GLU A 447 2.52 -7.17 -43.35
CA GLU A 447 2.62 -8.05 -44.51
C GLU A 447 1.87 -9.37 -44.29
N ARG A 448 2.04 -10.00 -43.13
CA ARG A 448 1.31 -11.23 -42.77
C ARG A 448 -0.20 -11.02 -42.66
N VAL A 449 -0.64 -9.92 -42.04
CA VAL A 449 -2.07 -9.64 -41.92
C VAL A 449 -2.69 -9.37 -43.29
N ALA A 450 -2.00 -8.63 -44.17
CA ALA A 450 -2.43 -8.40 -45.54
C ALA A 450 -2.50 -9.69 -46.36
N GLU A 451 -1.55 -10.60 -46.15
CA GLU A 451 -1.53 -11.90 -46.80
C GLU A 451 -2.70 -12.80 -46.34
N LEU A 452 -3.00 -12.83 -45.03
CA LEU A 452 -4.15 -13.56 -44.49
C LEU A 452 -5.49 -12.97 -44.96
N ALA A 453 -5.59 -11.65 -45.05
CA ALA A 453 -6.75 -10.97 -45.60
C ALA A 453 -6.96 -11.31 -47.09
N MET A 454 -5.88 -11.32 -47.87
CA MET A 454 -5.91 -11.76 -49.27
C MET A 454 -6.39 -13.21 -49.39
N MET A 455 -5.90 -14.12 -48.54
CA MET A 455 -6.35 -15.51 -48.50
C MET A 455 -7.84 -15.64 -48.19
N ALA A 456 -8.34 -14.87 -47.22
CA ALA A 456 -9.76 -14.88 -46.87
C ALA A 456 -10.64 -14.38 -48.02
N ARG A 457 -10.25 -13.28 -48.68
CA ARG A 457 -10.97 -12.71 -49.82
C ARG A 457 -10.94 -13.60 -51.06
N GLU A 458 -9.83 -14.29 -51.34
CA GLU A 458 -9.76 -15.30 -52.40
C GLU A 458 -10.78 -16.43 -52.16
N GLN A 459 -11.04 -16.76 -50.90
CA GLN A 459 -12.02 -17.76 -50.53
C GLN A 459 -13.46 -17.22 -50.43
N GLY A 460 -13.68 -15.94 -50.78
CA GLY A 460 -14.98 -15.28 -50.73
C GLY A 460 -15.49 -14.99 -49.32
N ARG A 461 -14.57 -14.78 -48.37
CA ARG A 461 -14.89 -14.52 -46.96
C ARG A 461 -14.67 -13.04 -46.62
N GLU A 462 -15.54 -12.52 -45.75
CA GLU A 462 -15.38 -11.20 -45.15
C GLU A 462 -14.25 -11.22 -44.12
N VAL A 463 -13.50 -10.13 -44.03
CA VAL A 463 -12.33 -10.00 -43.16
C VAL A 463 -12.67 -9.03 -42.04
N GLN A 464 -12.38 -9.42 -40.81
CA GLN A 464 -12.45 -8.53 -39.65
C GLN A 464 -11.13 -8.64 -38.88
N ILE A 465 -10.54 -7.48 -38.57
CA ILE A 465 -9.23 -7.40 -37.92
C ILE A 465 -9.38 -6.67 -36.59
N ILE A 466 -8.95 -7.31 -35.51
CA ILE A 466 -8.92 -6.71 -34.17
C ILE A 466 -7.47 -6.40 -33.81
N ALA A 467 -7.17 -5.13 -33.52
CA ALA A 467 -5.84 -4.69 -33.13
C ALA A 467 -5.70 -4.66 -31.60
N ALA A 468 -4.52 -5.06 -31.09
CA ALA A 468 -4.23 -5.07 -29.66
C ALA A 468 -4.15 -3.67 -29.04
N ASP A 469 -3.76 -2.66 -29.82
CA ASP A 469 -3.60 -1.28 -29.36
C ASP A 469 -3.81 -0.27 -30.50
N ARG A 470 -3.97 1.02 -30.15
CA ARG A 470 -4.19 2.11 -31.12
C ARG A 470 -3.03 2.30 -32.10
N ARG A 471 -1.79 2.07 -31.69
CA ARG A 471 -0.61 2.23 -32.55
C ARG A 471 -0.55 1.11 -33.58
N SER A 472 -0.85 -0.12 -33.18
CA SER A 472 -0.97 -1.29 -34.05
C SER A 472 -2.10 -1.09 -35.07
N GLN A 473 -3.24 -0.52 -34.65
CA GLN A 473 -4.32 -0.13 -35.56
C GLN A 473 -3.86 0.90 -36.61
N MET A 474 -3.21 1.98 -36.17
CA MET A 474 -2.70 3.01 -37.10
C MET A 474 -1.65 2.44 -38.05
N ASN A 475 -0.80 1.51 -37.59
CA ASN A 475 0.17 0.83 -38.42
C ASN A 475 -0.53 0.01 -39.51
N LEU A 476 -1.52 -0.83 -39.16
CA LEU A 476 -2.28 -1.65 -40.10
C LEU A 476 -3.04 -0.80 -41.13
N LYS A 477 -3.62 0.34 -40.72
CA LYS A 477 -4.33 1.28 -41.61
C LYS A 477 -3.46 1.93 -42.68
N GLN A 478 -2.13 1.91 -42.54
CA GLN A 478 -1.23 2.43 -43.57
C GLN A 478 -1.11 1.51 -44.78
N ASP A 479 -1.58 0.26 -44.67
CA ASP A 479 -1.58 -0.69 -45.78
C ASP A 479 -2.90 -0.60 -46.53
N GLU A 480 -2.86 -0.12 -47.78
CA GLU A 480 -4.05 0.02 -48.62
C GLU A 480 -4.78 -1.30 -48.84
N ARG A 481 -4.06 -2.44 -48.77
CA ARG A 481 -4.66 -3.78 -48.91
C ARG A 481 -5.61 -4.12 -47.75
N LEU A 482 -5.46 -3.45 -46.61
CA LEU A 482 -6.26 -3.64 -45.40
C LEU A 482 -7.28 -2.50 -45.19
N SER A 483 -7.36 -1.55 -46.12
CA SER A 483 -8.25 -0.40 -46.00
C SER A 483 -9.72 -0.82 -46.06
N GLY A 484 -10.49 -0.52 -45.02
CA GLY A 484 -11.92 -0.84 -44.92
C GLY A 484 -12.25 -2.07 -44.06
N ASP A 485 -11.23 -2.83 -43.65
CA ASP A 485 -11.32 -3.90 -42.64
C ASP A 485 -10.85 -3.39 -41.26
#